data_AF-A0A968UTE7-F1
#
_entry.id   AF-A0A968UTE7-F1
#
_cell.length_a   1.000
_cell.length_b   1.000
_cell.length_c   1.000
_cell.angle_alpha   90.00
_cell.angle_beta   90.00
_cell.angle_gamma   90.00
#
_symmetry.space_group_name_H-M   'P 1'
#
loop_
_entity.id
_entity.type
_entity.pdbx_description
1 polymer ?
#
loop_
_entity_poly.entity_id
_entity_poly.type
_entity_poly.pdbx_seq_one_letter_code
_entity_poly.pdbx_strand_id
1 'polypeptide(L)'
;MATLFTSLTYIYRILSPWLNNYLGLTNAELKIFAHLHWVLSSWLLVSAATSAIEFSLNLGLVTGGLLVQYALLQGRNNPDRLWGEIWIYLGWVEAFAIRIYWINTPLVKYISGPLGPWKVAIGSLFAYFLYILPWASWGWSKKPWKIIAAVIPVVLILESPAKFYPVSLLVAAAFYIFLAWEQRQVRFTYISVAIIDWILLRWFSDLRLSQPEWYFTTLGLSLLYIMQFDPMLKLPEQKPLRHNLRMLATGLICGVPLLTQEYNGLVAGAFSLAAIAVGLALQVRAFLFVGTGVFVTNVFYQLVVLIFDYPLIKWAIGLAFGVVFIWIAATFETRRDRIAAFVQHWVVQLQSWD
;
A
#
# COMPACT_ATOMS: atom_id res chain seq x y z
N MET A 1 -5.85 17.31 -38.07
CA MET A 1 -4.99 18.40 -37.58
C MET A 1 -3.86 17.90 -36.67
N ALA A 2 -4.12 17.12 -35.62
CA ALA A 2 -3.05 16.56 -34.77
C ALA A 2 -1.96 15.84 -35.59
N THR A 3 -2.34 14.93 -36.49
CA THR A 3 -1.40 14.22 -37.38
C THR A 3 -0.57 15.16 -38.26
N LEU A 4 -1.18 16.24 -38.76
CA LEU A 4 -0.46 17.25 -39.56
C LEU A 4 0.63 17.93 -38.72
N PHE A 5 0.30 18.37 -37.51
CA PHE A 5 1.27 19.01 -36.62
C PHE A 5 2.33 18.02 -36.11
N THR A 6 1.99 16.75 -35.92
CA THR A 6 2.99 15.69 -35.68
C THR A 6 3.94 15.55 -36.86
N SER A 7 3.42 15.51 -38.10
CA SER A 7 4.25 15.46 -39.30
C SER A 7 5.16 16.68 -39.41
N LEU A 8 4.65 17.89 -39.15
CA LEU A 8 5.46 19.10 -39.13
C LEU A 8 6.57 19.03 -38.06
N THR A 9 6.27 18.52 -36.86
CA THR A 9 7.26 18.30 -35.80
C THR A 9 8.43 17.43 -36.27
N TYR A 10 8.15 16.36 -37.01
CA TYR A 10 9.19 15.49 -37.59
C TYR A 10 9.89 16.12 -38.79
N ILE A 11 9.18 16.88 -39.64
CA ILE A 11 9.76 17.62 -40.76
C ILE A 11 10.81 18.61 -40.26
N TYR A 12 10.49 19.43 -39.25
CA TYR A 12 11.45 20.36 -38.65
C TYR A 12 12.69 19.65 -38.10
N ARG A 13 12.53 18.44 -37.57
CA ARG A 13 13.63 17.64 -37.02
C ARG A 13 14.51 17.01 -38.09
N ILE A 14 13.92 16.38 -39.11
CA ILE A 14 14.63 15.60 -40.13
C ILE A 14 15.23 16.51 -41.20
N LEU A 15 14.47 17.51 -41.64
CA LEU A 15 14.87 18.43 -42.71
C LEU A 15 15.50 19.72 -42.17
N SER A 16 15.86 19.78 -40.88
CA SER A 16 16.48 20.97 -40.27
C SER A 16 17.66 21.54 -41.06
N PRO A 17 18.60 20.74 -41.60
CA PRO A 17 19.74 21.27 -42.34
C PRO A 17 19.32 22.01 -43.63
N TRP A 18 18.25 21.54 -44.28
CA TRP A 18 17.73 22.16 -45.49
C TRP A 18 16.82 23.34 -45.18
N LEU A 19 15.94 23.21 -44.17
CA LEU A 19 15.03 24.27 -43.72
C LEU A 19 15.77 25.48 -43.19
N ASN A 20 16.89 25.29 -42.48
CA ASN A 20 17.72 26.38 -41.97
C ASN A 20 18.19 27.29 -43.13
N ASN A 21 18.71 26.68 -44.20
CA ASN A 21 19.16 27.42 -45.38
C ASN A 21 17.99 28.04 -46.17
N TYR A 22 16.86 27.34 -46.28
CA TYR A 22 15.73 27.81 -47.09
C TYR A 22 14.91 28.91 -46.40
N LEU A 23 14.64 28.78 -45.10
CA LEU A 23 13.84 29.73 -44.32
C LEU A 23 14.68 30.81 -43.64
N GLY A 24 16.01 30.68 -43.64
CA GLY A 24 16.91 31.58 -42.93
C GLY A 24 16.77 31.51 -41.40
N LEU A 25 16.23 30.41 -40.86
CA LEU A 25 15.98 30.21 -39.43
C LEU A 25 17.07 29.38 -38.78
N THR A 26 17.51 29.79 -37.59
CA THR A 26 18.47 29.03 -36.80
C THR A 26 17.90 27.67 -36.36
N ASN A 27 18.78 26.71 -36.08
CA ASN A 27 18.39 25.40 -35.53
C ASN A 27 17.63 25.53 -34.19
N ALA A 28 17.89 26.58 -33.42
CA ALA A 28 17.17 26.85 -32.17
C ALA A 28 15.71 27.25 -32.44
N GLU A 29 15.47 28.13 -33.41
CA GLU A 29 14.13 28.57 -33.80
C GLU A 29 13.31 27.42 -34.39
N LEU A 30 13.90 26.61 -35.28
CA LEU A 30 13.24 25.41 -35.82
C LEU A 30 12.85 24.42 -34.71
N LYS A 31 13.69 24.29 -33.67
CA LYS A 31 13.40 23.45 -32.51
C LYS A 31 12.23 24.00 -31.67
N ILE A 32 12.14 25.32 -31.50
CA ILE A 32 10.98 25.96 -30.84
C ILE A 32 9.70 25.66 -31.62
N PHE A 33 9.71 25.83 -32.94
CA PHE A 33 8.54 25.49 -33.76
C PHE A 33 8.17 24.01 -33.65
N ALA A 34 9.14 23.09 -33.66
CA ALA A 34 8.86 21.67 -33.45
C ALA A 34 8.20 21.40 -32.09
N HIS A 35 8.65 22.06 -31.02
CA HIS A 35 8.04 21.91 -29.69
C HIS A 35 6.62 22.48 -29.62
N LEU A 36 6.36 23.64 -30.23
CA LEU A 36 5.02 24.22 -30.29
C LEU A 36 4.04 23.31 -31.05
N HIS A 37 4.48 22.76 -32.19
CA HIS A 37 3.67 21.83 -32.96
C HIS A 37 3.46 20.50 -32.22
N TRP A 38 4.44 20.03 -31.45
CA TRP A 38 4.27 18.87 -30.57
C TRP A 38 3.19 19.13 -29.52
N VAL A 39 3.25 20.25 -28.78
CA VAL A 39 2.25 20.61 -27.77
C VAL A 39 0.85 20.75 -28.39
N LEU A 40 0.75 21.47 -29.51
CA LEU A 40 -0.53 21.67 -30.19
C LEU A 40 -1.09 20.35 -30.72
N SER A 41 -0.22 19.47 -31.22
CA SER A 41 -0.61 18.14 -31.67
C SER A 41 -1.12 17.27 -30.52
N SER A 42 -0.41 17.22 -29.39
CA SER A 42 -0.83 16.51 -28.17
C SER A 42 -2.19 17.00 -27.68
N TRP A 43 -2.36 18.32 -27.59
CA TRP A 43 -3.63 18.93 -27.17
C TRP A 43 -4.79 18.55 -28.10
N LEU A 44 -4.58 18.66 -29.41
CA LEU A 44 -5.60 18.31 -30.40
C LEU A 44 -5.87 16.81 -30.46
N LEU A 45 -4.87 15.97 -30.19
CA LEU A 45 -5.05 14.53 -30.12
C LEU A 45 -5.94 14.18 -28.92
N VAL A 46 -5.64 14.68 -27.72
CA VAL A 46 -6.53 14.45 -26.56
C VAL A 46 -7.93 15.01 -26.80
N SER A 47 -8.04 16.20 -27.39
CA SER A 47 -9.34 16.82 -27.71
C SER A 47 -10.14 16.00 -28.71
N ALA A 48 -9.49 15.38 -29.70
CA ALA A 48 -10.14 14.53 -30.68
C ALA A 48 -10.72 13.24 -30.06
N ALA A 49 -10.23 12.81 -28.90
CA ALA A 49 -10.71 11.62 -28.22
C ALA A 49 -12.14 11.76 -27.68
N THR A 50 -12.65 12.99 -27.53
CA THR A 50 -14.05 13.25 -27.12
C THR A 50 -15.04 13.18 -28.28
N SER A 51 -14.53 13.18 -29.52
CA SER A 51 -15.35 13.07 -30.72
C SER A 51 -15.53 11.60 -31.14
N ALA A 52 -16.76 11.21 -31.47
CA ALA A 52 -17.09 9.86 -31.92
C ALA A 52 -16.61 9.64 -33.37
N ILE A 53 -15.31 9.42 -33.55
CA ILE A 53 -14.73 9.13 -34.87
C ILE A 53 -14.20 7.69 -34.85
N GLU A 54 -15.08 6.73 -35.14
CA GLU A 54 -14.73 5.30 -35.23
C GLU A 54 -13.65 5.02 -36.30
N PHE A 55 -13.57 5.87 -37.34
CA PHE A 55 -12.69 5.67 -38.49
C PHE A 55 -11.22 6.12 -38.26
N SER A 56 -10.89 6.75 -37.14
CA SER A 56 -9.56 7.36 -36.93
C SER A 56 -8.75 6.78 -35.77
N LEU A 57 -9.21 5.69 -35.13
CA LEU A 57 -8.53 5.09 -33.97
C LEU A 57 -7.07 4.70 -34.26
N ASN A 58 -6.82 4.04 -35.40
CA ASN A 58 -5.46 3.66 -35.81
C ASN A 58 -4.58 4.88 -36.09
N LEU A 59 -5.16 5.92 -36.71
CA LEU A 59 -4.45 7.15 -37.03
C LEU A 59 -4.12 7.93 -35.75
N GLY A 60 -5.02 7.96 -34.77
CA GLY A 60 -4.77 8.49 -33.44
C GLY A 60 -3.65 7.75 -32.71
N LEU A 61 -3.62 6.41 -32.81
CA LEU A 61 -2.55 5.60 -32.23
C LEU A 61 -1.19 5.84 -32.85
N VAL A 62 -1.11 5.88 -34.19
CA VAL A 62 0.14 6.16 -34.90
C VAL A 62 0.62 7.57 -34.57
N THR A 63 -0.29 8.56 -34.63
CA THR A 63 0.01 9.95 -34.29
C THR A 63 0.55 10.06 -32.86
N GLY A 64 -0.16 9.46 -31.91
CA GLY A 64 0.24 9.43 -30.52
C GLY A 64 1.58 8.73 -30.28
N GLY A 65 1.77 7.54 -30.87
CA GLY A 65 3.03 6.80 -30.77
C GLY A 65 4.23 7.61 -31.25
N LEU A 66 4.06 8.35 -32.36
CA LEU A 66 5.07 9.28 -32.86
C LEU A 66 5.33 10.47 -31.93
N LEU A 67 4.30 11.01 -31.27
CA LEU A 67 4.46 12.08 -30.27
C LEU A 67 5.19 11.59 -29.01
N VAL A 68 4.85 10.40 -28.52
CA VAL A 68 5.56 9.74 -27.40
C VAL A 68 7.02 9.51 -27.77
N GLN A 69 7.27 8.92 -28.95
CA GLN A 69 8.61 8.69 -29.45
C GLN A 69 9.40 10.00 -29.56
N TYR A 70 8.78 11.07 -30.06
CA TYR A 70 9.43 12.37 -30.15
C TYR A 70 9.84 12.88 -28.77
N ALA A 71 8.93 12.86 -27.79
CA ALA A 71 9.19 13.29 -26.42
C ALA A 71 10.32 12.49 -25.78
N LEU A 72 10.28 11.15 -25.89
CA LEU A 72 11.36 10.30 -25.43
C LEU A 72 12.68 10.67 -26.12
N LEU A 73 12.71 10.78 -27.45
CA LEU A 73 13.94 11.14 -28.17
C LEU A 73 14.48 12.52 -27.78
N GLN A 74 13.62 13.49 -27.42
CA GLN A 74 14.06 14.76 -26.85
C GLN A 74 14.63 14.57 -25.44
N GLY A 75 14.04 13.70 -24.64
CA GLY A 75 14.54 13.34 -23.31
C GLY A 75 15.95 12.73 -23.32
N ARG A 76 16.25 11.85 -24.28
CA ARG A 76 17.57 11.22 -24.43
C ARG A 76 18.67 12.18 -24.88
N ASN A 77 18.35 13.08 -25.80
CA ASN A 77 19.33 13.92 -26.48
C ASN A 77 19.41 15.35 -25.90
N ASN A 78 18.82 15.59 -24.73
CA ASN A 78 18.88 16.90 -24.10
C ASN A 78 20.21 17.06 -23.34
N PRO A 79 21.02 18.11 -23.61
CA PRO A 79 22.23 18.36 -22.83
C PRO A 79 21.92 18.67 -21.36
N ASP A 80 20.76 19.27 -21.07
CA ASP A 80 20.31 19.49 -19.71
C ASP A 80 19.51 18.28 -19.22
N ARG A 81 20.02 17.66 -18.16
CA ARG A 81 19.42 16.48 -17.53
C ARG A 81 18.02 16.75 -16.99
N LEU A 82 17.76 17.91 -16.39
CA LEU A 82 16.46 18.22 -15.81
C LEU A 82 15.39 18.30 -16.92
N TRP A 83 15.68 19.03 -17.99
CA TRP A 83 14.79 19.12 -19.14
C TRP A 83 14.63 17.77 -19.83
N GLY A 84 15.70 16.96 -19.92
CA GLY A 84 15.64 15.59 -20.41
C GLY A 84 14.67 14.72 -19.60
N GLU A 85 14.69 14.83 -18.28
CA GLU A 85 13.76 14.12 -17.39
C GLU A 85 12.30 14.55 -17.60
N ILE A 86 12.04 15.86 -17.74
CA ILE A 86 10.70 16.41 -18.02
C ILE A 86 10.14 15.83 -19.33
N TRP A 87 10.94 15.77 -20.39
CA TRP A 87 10.53 15.18 -21.67
C TRP A 87 10.15 13.70 -21.55
N ILE A 88 10.84 12.93 -20.72
CA ILE A 88 10.49 11.53 -20.47
C ILE A 88 9.13 11.45 -19.74
N TYR A 89 8.90 12.28 -18.72
CA TYR A 89 7.61 12.33 -18.04
C TYR A 89 6.47 12.72 -18.98
N LEU A 90 6.68 13.74 -19.82
CA LEU A 90 5.71 14.16 -20.84
C LEU A 90 5.40 13.04 -21.82
N GLY A 91 6.41 12.28 -22.27
CA GLY A 91 6.21 11.11 -23.12
C GLY A 91 5.32 10.04 -22.47
N TRP A 92 5.47 9.80 -21.18
CA TRP A 92 4.61 8.86 -20.45
C TRP A 92 3.20 9.38 -20.16
N VAL A 93 3.05 10.68 -19.89
CA VAL A 93 1.73 11.33 -19.78
C VAL A 93 0.99 11.22 -21.11
N GLU A 94 1.67 11.49 -22.21
CA GLU A 94 1.13 11.35 -23.56
C GLU A 94 0.76 9.88 -23.84
N ALA A 95 1.65 8.91 -23.53
CA ALA A 95 1.36 7.48 -23.69
C ALA A 95 0.12 7.05 -22.88
N PHE A 96 -0.02 7.58 -21.67
CA PHE A 96 -1.20 7.35 -20.84
C PHE A 96 -2.45 7.99 -21.44
N ALA A 97 -2.36 9.17 -22.06
CA ALA A 97 -3.50 9.80 -22.73
C ALA A 97 -3.93 9.03 -24.00
N ILE A 98 -2.97 8.54 -24.78
CA ILE A 98 -3.22 7.78 -26.01
C ILE A 98 -3.94 6.46 -25.75
N ARG A 99 -3.94 5.95 -24.50
CA ARG A 99 -4.67 4.74 -24.13
C ARG A 99 -6.15 4.76 -24.54
N ILE A 100 -6.77 5.94 -24.62
CA ILE A 100 -8.16 6.13 -25.07
C ILE A 100 -8.36 5.60 -26.50
N TYR A 101 -7.37 5.74 -27.37
CA TYR A 101 -7.42 5.28 -28.76
C TYR A 101 -7.18 3.77 -28.89
N TRP A 102 -6.46 3.17 -27.95
CA TRP A 102 -6.09 1.75 -28.00
C TRP A 102 -7.12 0.85 -27.32
N ILE A 103 -7.91 1.38 -26.38
CA ILE A 103 -8.86 0.60 -25.57
C ILE A 103 -9.88 -0.20 -26.40
N ASN A 104 -10.25 0.31 -27.57
CA ASN A 104 -11.23 -0.30 -28.47
C ASN A 104 -10.62 -1.18 -29.57
N THR A 105 -9.29 -1.31 -29.61
CA THR A 105 -8.61 -2.15 -30.61
C THR A 105 -8.88 -3.65 -30.35
N PRO A 106 -8.91 -4.49 -31.40
CA PRO A 106 -9.14 -5.93 -31.24
C PRO A 106 -8.17 -6.61 -30.27
N LEU A 107 -6.89 -6.20 -30.30
CA LEU A 107 -5.86 -6.72 -29.40
C LEU A 107 -6.18 -6.41 -27.93
N VAL A 108 -6.69 -5.21 -27.64
CA VAL A 108 -7.05 -4.83 -26.27
C VAL A 108 -8.34 -5.45 -25.83
N LYS A 109 -9.32 -5.64 -26.71
CA LYS A 109 -10.52 -6.41 -26.37
C LYS A 109 -10.15 -7.86 -26.03
N TYR A 110 -9.19 -8.44 -26.74
CA TYR A 110 -8.65 -9.77 -26.42
C TYR A 110 -7.90 -9.79 -25.09
N ILE A 111 -7.06 -8.79 -24.80
CA ILE A 111 -6.35 -8.70 -23.51
C ILE A 111 -7.31 -8.33 -22.36
N SER A 112 -8.30 -7.49 -22.60
CA SER A 112 -9.24 -7.01 -21.56
C SER A 112 -10.37 -8.00 -21.28
N GLY A 113 -10.58 -8.99 -22.15
CA GLY A 113 -11.47 -10.12 -21.92
C GLY A 113 -10.80 -11.16 -20.99
N PRO A 114 -10.26 -12.28 -21.50
CA PRO A 114 -9.64 -13.33 -20.66
C PRO A 114 -8.52 -12.86 -19.72
N LEU A 115 -7.68 -11.90 -20.16
CA LEU A 115 -6.56 -11.39 -19.36
C LEU A 115 -6.91 -10.14 -18.55
N GLY A 116 -8.17 -9.66 -18.62
CA GLY A 116 -8.63 -8.48 -17.89
C GLY A 116 -8.31 -8.55 -16.39
N PRO A 117 -8.63 -9.67 -15.71
CA PRO A 117 -8.29 -9.85 -14.29
C PRO A 117 -6.78 -9.90 -13.99
N TRP A 118 -5.93 -10.17 -14.98
CA TRP A 118 -4.47 -10.22 -14.88
C TRP A 118 -3.78 -8.88 -15.19
N LYS A 119 -4.55 -7.83 -15.57
CA LYS A 119 -4.01 -6.51 -15.93
C LYS A 119 -3.00 -5.95 -14.92
N VAL A 120 -3.27 -6.08 -13.61
CA VAL A 120 -2.38 -5.60 -12.55
C VAL A 120 -1.10 -6.42 -12.45
N ALA A 121 -1.17 -7.76 -12.52
CA ALA A 121 0.02 -8.62 -12.56
C ALA A 121 0.89 -8.33 -13.77
N ILE A 122 0.30 -8.25 -14.97
CA ILE A 122 1.02 -7.95 -16.21
C ILE A 122 1.69 -6.59 -16.11
N GLY A 123 0.97 -5.58 -15.63
CA GLY A 123 1.51 -4.24 -15.42
C GLY A 123 2.62 -4.18 -14.36
N SER A 124 2.51 -4.98 -13.29
CA SER A 124 3.55 -5.08 -12.26
C SER A 124 4.80 -5.78 -12.76
N LEU A 125 4.65 -6.82 -13.59
CA LEU A 125 5.76 -7.48 -14.26
C LEU A 125 6.44 -6.54 -15.27
N PHE A 126 5.65 -5.81 -16.05
CA PHE A 126 6.17 -4.78 -16.96
C PHE A 126 6.91 -3.68 -16.21
N ALA A 127 6.35 -3.21 -15.08
CA ALA A 127 7.00 -2.26 -14.18
C ALA A 127 8.33 -2.79 -13.61
N TYR A 128 8.39 -4.08 -13.25
CA TYR A 128 9.63 -4.72 -12.82
C TYR A 128 10.73 -4.65 -13.89
N PHE A 129 10.41 -5.02 -15.13
CA PHE A 129 11.37 -4.90 -16.23
C PHE A 129 11.75 -3.44 -16.49
N LEU A 130 10.78 -2.53 -16.49
CA LEU A 130 11.04 -1.10 -16.65
C LEU A 130 11.98 -0.57 -15.53
N TYR A 131 11.89 -1.09 -14.32
CA TYR A 131 12.72 -0.66 -13.19
C TYR A 131 14.18 -1.14 -13.31
N ILE A 132 14.41 -2.39 -13.74
CA ILE A 132 15.73 -3.04 -13.72
C ILE A 132 16.61 -2.71 -14.93
N LEU A 133 16.00 -2.27 -16.04
CA LEU A 133 16.74 -1.99 -17.27
C LEU A 133 17.84 -0.93 -17.07
N PRO A 134 19.00 -1.07 -17.75
CA PRO A 134 20.16 -0.22 -17.54
C PRO A 134 20.06 1.11 -18.31
N TRP A 135 19.00 1.89 -18.07
CA TRP A 135 18.65 3.11 -18.80
C TRP A 135 19.81 4.09 -19.00
N ALA A 136 20.68 4.26 -18.00
CA ALA A 136 21.85 5.14 -18.12
C ALA A 136 22.85 4.67 -19.17
N SER A 137 23.08 3.36 -19.28
CA SER A 137 23.99 2.82 -20.31
C SER A 137 23.44 3.04 -21.72
N TRP A 138 22.12 3.16 -21.84
CA TRP A 138 21.43 3.47 -23.10
C TRP A 138 21.32 4.98 -23.37
N GLY A 139 21.87 5.83 -22.49
CA GLY A 139 21.88 7.29 -22.64
C GLY A 139 20.66 8.00 -22.07
N TRP A 140 19.87 7.36 -21.21
CA TRP A 140 18.69 7.96 -20.57
C TRP A 140 18.94 8.28 -19.10
N SER A 141 18.28 9.32 -18.55
CA SER A 141 18.25 9.50 -17.10
C SER A 141 17.49 8.36 -16.43
N LYS A 142 18.04 7.77 -15.37
CA LYS A 142 17.42 6.64 -14.64
C LYS A 142 16.16 7.03 -13.87
N LYS A 143 16.09 8.27 -13.37
CA LYS A 143 15.11 8.69 -12.36
C LYS A 143 13.66 8.61 -12.85
N PRO A 144 13.31 9.12 -14.05
CA PRO A 144 11.94 9.04 -14.56
C PRO A 144 11.46 7.61 -14.72
N TRP A 145 12.26 6.72 -15.32
CA TRP A 145 11.89 5.33 -15.53
C TRP A 145 11.61 4.58 -14.22
N LYS A 146 12.44 4.80 -13.19
CA LYS A 146 12.23 4.20 -11.86
C LYS A 146 10.95 4.69 -11.19
N ILE A 147 10.66 6.00 -11.28
CA ILE A 147 9.44 6.58 -10.71
C ILE A 147 8.20 6.04 -11.44
N ILE A 148 8.25 6.00 -12.77
CA ILE A 148 7.13 5.55 -13.59
C ILE A 148 6.87 4.06 -13.36
N ALA A 149 7.92 3.24 -13.29
CA ALA A 149 7.81 1.84 -12.89
C ALA A 149 7.11 1.68 -11.53
N ALA A 150 7.48 2.47 -10.53
CA ALA A 150 6.86 2.40 -9.21
C ALA A 150 5.38 2.81 -9.20
N VAL A 151 4.94 3.67 -10.12
CA VAL A 151 3.58 4.22 -10.19
C VAL A 151 2.63 3.33 -11.02
N ILE A 152 3.13 2.61 -12.03
CA ILE A 152 2.32 1.79 -12.95
C ILE A 152 1.33 0.86 -12.21
N PRO A 153 1.75 0.01 -11.25
CA PRO A 153 0.82 -0.92 -10.59
C PRO A 153 -0.32 -0.21 -9.86
N VAL A 154 -0.02 0.87 -9.13
CA VAL A 154 -1.03 1.67 -8.43
C VAL A 154 -2.03 2.29 -9.40
N VAL A 155 -1.57 2.87 -10.52
CA VAL A 155 -2.48 3.43 -11.53
C VAL A 155 -3.41 2.35 -12.08
N LEU A 156 -2.89 1.16 -12.39
CA LEU A 156 -3.70 0.07 -12.91
C LEU A 156 -4.72 -0.44 -11.89
N ILE A 157 -4.37 -0.49 -10.61
CA ILE A 157 -5.26 -0.84 -9.51
C ILE A 157 -6.40 0.18 -9.38
N LEU A 158 -6.09 1.48 -9.40
CA LEU A 158 -7.07 2.56 -9.28
C LEU A 158 -8.04 2.63 -10.46
N GLU A 159 -7.61 2.24 -11.66
CA GLU A 159 -8.46 2.25 -12.85
C GLU A 159 -9.56 1.18 -12.85
N SER A 160 -9.43 0.08 -12.11
CA SER A 160 -10.42 -1.02 -12.20
C SER A 160 -10.59 -1.83 -10.90
N PRO A 161 -10.86 -1.18 -9.75
CA PRO A 161 -10.79 -1.77 -8.40
C PRO A 161 -11.55 -3.11 -8.20
N ALA A 162 -12.60 -3.39 -8.97
CA ALA A 162 -13.47 -4.55 -8.78
C ALA A 162 -13.18 -5.77 -9.67
N LYS A 163 -12.26 -5.70 -10.66
CA LYS A 163 -12.17 -6.70 -11.74
C LYS A 163 -10.93 -7.60 -11.71
N PHE A 164 -10.12 -7.57 -10.65
CA PHE A 164 -8.86 -8.33 -10.59
C PHE A 164 -9.00 -9.65 -9.85
N TYR A 165 -8.19 -10.64 -10.20
CA TYR A 165 -7.98 -11.81 -9.34
C TYR A 165 -7.13 -11.43 -8.12
N PRO A 166 -7.37 -12.00 -6.93
CA PRO A 166 -6.53 -11.77 -5.75
C PRO A 166 -5.04 -12.04 -6.00
N VAL A 167 -4.72 -13.08 -6.78
CA VAL A 167 -3.36 -13.42 -7.19
C VAL A 167 -2.68 -12.26 -7.96
N SER A 168 -3.46 -11.51 -8.74
CA SER A 168 -2.95 -10.36 -9.51
C SER A 168 -2.46 -9.23 -8.59
N LEU A 169 -3.19 -9.00 -7.50
CA LEU A 169 -2.81 -8.04 -6.46
C LEU A 169 -1.60 -8.54 -5.63
N LEU A 170 -1.48 -9.85 -5.40
CA LEU A 170 -0.30 -10.42 -4.74
C LEU A 170 0.98 -10.18 -5.54
N VAL A 171 0.93 -10.25 -6.88
CA VAL A 171 2.07 -9.90 -7.74
C VAL A 171 2.46 -8.42 -7.57
N ALA A 172 1.48 -7.53 -7.47
CA ALA A 172 1.74 -6.11 -7.20
C ALA A 172 2.35 -5.89 -5.80
N ALA A 173 1.84 -6.57 -4.77
CA ALA A 173 2.41 -6.54 -3.43
C ALA A 173 3.86 -7.03 -3.42
N ALA A 174 4.15 -8.15 -4.08
CA ALA A 174 5.51 -8.69 -4.23
C ALA A 174 6.44 -7.71 -4.95
N PHE A 175 5.96 -7.00 -5.98
CA PHE A 175 6.73 -5.96 -6.65
C PHE A 175 7.10 -4.79 -5.70
N TYR A 176 6.18 -4.34 -4.84
CA TYR A 176 6.50 -3.30 -3.85
C TYR A 176 7.45 -3.78 -2.76
N ILE A 177 7.39 -5.06 -2.36
CA ILE A 177 8.39 -5.67 -1.47
C ILE A 177 9.76 -5.68 -2.15
N PHE A 178 9.83 -6.06 -3.43
CA PHE A 178 11.07 -5.98 -4.21
C PHE A 178 11.64 -4.55 -4.24
N LEU A 179 10.80 -3.53 -4.49
CA LEU A 179 11.23 -2.12 -4.45
C LEU A 179 11.74 -1.71 -3.06
N ALA A 180 11.09 -2.16 -1.99
CA ALA A 180 11.53 -1.89 -0.63
C ALA A 180 12.91 -2.47 -0.34
N TRP A 181 13.17 -3.70 -0.81
CA TRP A 181 14.45 -4.38 -0.65
C TRP A 181 15.56 -3.70 -1.45
N GLU A 182 15.31 -3.43 -2.74
CA GLU A 182 16.28 -2.83 -3.66
C GLU A 182 16.66 -1.40 -3.24
N GLN A 183 15.70 -0.58 -2.80
CA GLN A 183 15.96 0.80 -2.38
C GLN A 183 16.33 0.93 -0.90
N ARG A 184 16.28 -0.17 -0.12
CA ARG A 184 16.39 -0.16 1.35
C ARG A 184 15.44 0.83 2.02
N GLN A 185 14.26 1.03 1.43
CA GLN A 185 13.25 1.97 1.90
C GLN A 185 11.99 1.23 2.33
N VAL A 186 11.77 1.17 3.65
CA VAL A 186 10.62 0.47 4.25
C VAL A 186 9.28 1.07 3.77
N ARG A 187 9.24 2.34 3.38
CA ARG A 187 7.99 3.01 2.95
C ARG A 187 7.25 2.31 1.80
N PHE A 188 7.97 1.61 0.91
CA PHE A 188 7.32 0.82 -0.15
C PHE A 188 6.55 -0.39 0.39
N THR A 189 6.97 -0.94 1.55
CA THR A 189 6.22 -2.02 2.21
C THR A 189 4.84 -1.57 2.66
N TYR A 190 4.62 -0.27 2.94
CA TYR A 190 3.30 0.24 3.34
C TYR A 190 2.28 0.10 2.20
N ILE A 191 2.73 0.28 0.96
CA ILE A 191 1.89 0.05 -0.22
C ILE A 191 1.57 -1.45 -0.33
N SER A 192 2.55 -2.33 -0.11
CA SER A 192 2.33 -3.77 -0.08
C SER A 192 1.34 -4.18 1.00
N VAL A 193 1.46 -3.64 2.21
CA VAL A 193 0.54 -3.89 3.33
C VAL A 193 -0.87 -3.44 2.97
N ALA A 194 -1.04 -2.23 2.42
CA ALA A 194 -2.35 -1.75 1.99
C ALA A 194 -2.99 -2.64 0.90
N ILE A 195 -2.19 -3.15 -0.04
CA ILE A 195 -2.67 -4.09 -1.06
C ILE A 195 -3.07 -5.43 -0.43
N ILE A 196 -2.28 -5.95 0.52
CA ILE A 196 -2.59 -7.20 1.24
C ILE A 196 -3.86 -7.05 2.08
N ASP A 197 -4.01 -5.94 2.79
CA ASP A 197 -5.21 -5.64 3.57
C ASP A 197 -6.43 -5.64 2.66
N TRP A 198 -6.36 -4.99 1.50
CA TRP A 198 -7.46 -4.99 0.56
C TRP A 198 -7.77 -6.41 0.01
N ILE A 199 -6.76 -7.23 -0.26
CA ILE A 199 -6.96 -8.64 -0.63
C ILE A 199 -7.71 -9.39 0.48
N LEU A 200 -7.28 -9.25 1.73
CA LEU A 200 -7.90 -9.91 2.88
C LEU A 200 -9.35 -9.44 3.08
N LEU A 201 -9.60 -8.14 3.01
CA LEU A 201 -10.95 -7.58 3.13
C LEU A 201 -11.91 -8.11 2.07
N ARG A 202 -11.43 -8.24 0.81
CA ARG A 202 -12.22 -8.83 -0.27
C ARG A 202 -12.49 -10.31 0.00
N TRP A 203 -11.46 -11.04 0.43
CA TRP A 203 -11.59 -12.47 0.72
C TRP A 203 -12.54 -12.73 1.89
N PHE A 204 -12.52 -11.91 2.93
CA PHE A 204 -13.47 -11.98 4.03
C PHE A 204 -14.90 -11.75 3.56
N SER A 205 -15.11 -10.78 2.67
CA SER A 205 -16.41 -10.54 2.05
C SER A 205 -16.89 -11.75 1.23
N ASP A 206 -16.02 -12.34 0.41
CA ASP A 206 -16.32 -13.52 -0.41
C ASP A 206 -16.65 -14.75 0.45
N LEU A 207 -15.96 -14.93 1.58
CA LEU A 207 -16.21 -15.98 2.57
C LEU A 207 -17.41 -15.69 3.49
N ARG A 208 -18.07 -14.53 3.33
CA ARG A 208 -19.17 -14.06 4.18
C ARG A 208 -18.78 -13.93 5.66
N LEU A 209 -17.52 -13.63 5.94
CA LEU A 209 -17.05 -13.26 7.26
C LEU A 209 -17.49 -11.82 7.53
N SER A 210 -18.68 -11.68 8.11
CA SER A 210 -19.28 -10.38 8.47
C SER A 210 -18.88 -9.88 9.86
N GLN A 211 -18.22 -10.74 10.65
CA GLN A 211 -17.88 -10.40 12.03
C GLN A 211 -16.78 -9.32 12.08
N PRO A 212 -16.92 -8.27 12.91
CA PRO A 212 -16.00 -7.13 12.92
C PRO A 212 -14.54 -7.49 13.25
N GLU A 213 -14.31 -8.52 14.05
CA GLU A 213 -12.98 -8.95 14.50
C GLU A 213 -12.01 -9.19 13.35
N TRP A 214 -12.46 -9.72 12.21
CA TRP A 214 -11.59 -9.99 11.06
C TRP A 214 -11.02 -8.70 10.45
N TYR A 215 -11.87 -7.67 10.35
CA TYR A 215 -11.52 -6.37 9.77
C TYR A 215 -10.58 -5.60 10.71
N PHE A 216 -10.93 -5.51 11.99
CA PHE A 216 -10.12 -4.79 12.98
C PHE A 216 -8.81 -5.50 13.33
N THR A 217 -8.78 -6.84 13.29
CA THR A 217 -7.52 -7.59 13.49
C THR A 217 -6.55 -7.32 12.35
N THR A 218 -7.04 -7.30 11.10
CA THR A 218 -6.20 -7.00 9.93
C THR A 218 -5.61 -5.59 10.04
N LEU A 219 -6.44 -4.59 10.33
CA LEU A 219 -5.97 -3.22 10.57
C LEU A 219 -4.99 -3.12 11.74
N GLY A 220 -5.25 -3.82 12.85
CA GLY A 220 -4.36 -3.87 14.01
C GLY A 220 -3.00 -4.48 13.68
N LEU A 221 -2.95 -5.58 12.93
CA LEU A 221 -1.71 -6.21 12.49
C LEU A 221 -0.91 -5.30 11.56
N SER A 222 -1.56 -4.59 10.64
CA SER A 222 -0.91 -3.62 9.76
C SER A 222 -0.31 -2.45 10.52
N LEU A 223 -1.00 -1.94 11.55
CA LEU A 223 -0.44 -0.94 12.45
C LEU A 223 0.78 -1.48 13.20
N LEU A 224 0.70 -2.69 13.76
CA LEU A 224 1.82 -3.35 14.46
C LEU A 224 3.03 -3.54 13.55
N TYR A 225 2.79 -3.91 12.29
CA TYR A 225 3.84 -4.01 11.29
C TYR A 225 4.55 -2.66 11.07
N ILE A 226 3.80 -1.59 10.82
CA ILE A 226 4.38 -0.26 10.61
C ILE A 226 5.20 0.17 11.83
N MET A 227 4.68 -0.02 13.04
CA MET A 227 5.40 0.31 14.27
C MET A 227 6.70 -0.49 14.49
N GLN A 228 6.75 -1.72 14.00
CA GLN A 228 7.92 -2.59 14.16
C GLN A 228 9.02 -2.28 13.13
N PHE A 229 8.63 -1.88 11.91
CA PHE A 229 9.57 -1.75 10.80
C PHE A 229 9.89 -0.29 10.41
N ASP A 230 9.07 0.69 10.78
CA ASP A 230 9.34 2.11 10.47
C ASP A 230 10.61 2.61 11.19
N PRO A 231 11.64 3.10 10.46
CA PRO A 231 12.85 3.63 11.06
C PRO A 231 12.63 4.86 11.96
N MET A 232 11.64 5.71 11.66
CA MET A 232 11.36 6.93 12.42
C MET A 232 10.78 6.59 13.80
N LEU A 233 9.91 5.58 13.88
CA LEU A 233 9.30 5.11 15.14
C LEU A 233 10.28 4.34 16.03
N LYS A 234 11.45 3.93 15.51
CA LYS A 234 12.51 3.28 16.28
C LYS A 234 13.37 4.26 17.06
N LEU A 235 13.32 5.55 16.74
CA LEU A 235 14.09 6.57 17.45
C LEU A 235 13.69 6.60 18.94
N PRO A 236 14.65 6.78 19.88
CA PRO A 236 14.36 6.83 21.31
C PRO A 236 13.29 7.88 21.68
N GLU A 237 13.32 9.02 21.00
CA GLU A 237 12.37 10.12 21.17
C GLU A 237 10.91 9.71 20.89
N GLN A 238 10.70 8.74 20.01
CA GLN A 238 9.37 8.25 19.63
C GLN A 238 8.90 7.04 20.43
N LYS A 239 9.65 6.62 21.46
CA LYS A 239 9.23 5.53 22.37
C LYS A 239 7.80 5.70 22.92
N PRO A 240 7.36 6.87 23.43
CA PRO A 240 5.99 7.01 23.94
C PRO A 240 4.94 6.85 22.84
N LEU A 241 5.19 7.40 21.64
CA LEU A 241 4.28 7.27 20.51
C LEU A 241 4.17 5.80 20.05
N ARG A 242 5.31 5.11 19.91
CA ARG A 242 5.37 3.68 19.57
C ARG A 242 4.59 2.84 20.59
N HIS A 243 4.77 3.12 21.88
CA HIS A 243 4.06 2.43 22.95
C HIS A 243 2.54 2.66 22.86
N ASN A 244 2.09 3.91 22.71
CA ASN A 244 0.66 4.24 22.60
C ASN A 244 0.00 3.63 21.37
N LEU A 245 0.68 3.66 20.23
CA LEU A 245 0.18 3.02 19.01
C LEU A 245 0.10 1.49 19.17
N ARG A 246 1.08 0.86 19.85
CA ARG A 246 1.04 -0.59 20.13
C ARG A 246 -0.11 -0.94 21.05
N MET A 247 -0.37 -0.12 22.07
CA MET A 247 -1.54 -0.27 22.94
C MET A 247 -2.84 -0.15 22.14
N LEU A 248 -2.96 0.87 21.27
CA LEU A 248 -4.13 1.07 20.43
C LEU A 248 -4.36 -0.12 19.49
N ALA A 249 -3.33 -0.56 18.75
CA ALA A 249 -3.45 -1.67 17.82
C ALA A 249 -3.81 -2.99 18.52
N THR A 250 -3.19 -3.26 19.67
CA THR A 250 -3.52 -4.45 20.48
C THR A 250 -4.91 -4.34 21.09
N GLY A 251 -5.32 -3.13 21.47
CA GLY A 251 -6.66 -2.83 21.97
C GLY A 251 -7.72 -3.04 20.89
N LEU A 252 -7.43 -2.71 19.63
CA LEU A 252 -8.30 -3.02 18.50
C LEU A 252 -8.41 -4.54 18.29
N ILE A 253 -7.28 -5.25 18.31
CA ILE A 253 -7.26 -6.72 18.11
C ILE A 253 -8.04 -7.41 19.23
N CYS A 254 -7.76 -7.11 20.50
CA CYS A 254 -8.33 -7.85 21.63
C CYS A 254 -9.68 -7.28 22.10
N GLY A 255 -9.86 -5.96 22.02
CA GLY A 255 -11.03 -5.27 22.55
C GLY A 255 -12.26 -5.37 21.63
N VAL A 256 -12.08 -5.43 20.31
CA VAL A 256 -13.24 -5.60 19.41
C VAL A 256 -13.96 -6.93 19.65
N PRO A 257 -13.30 -8.10 19.68
CA PRO A 257 -13.97 -9.36 20.03
C PRO A 257 -14.64 -9.34 21.40
N LEU A 258 -14.06 -8.65 22.39
CA LEU A 258 -14.65 -8.52 23.72
C LEU A 258 -16.00 -7.80 23.67
N LEU A 259 -16.13 -6.79 22.82
CA LEU A 259 -17.34 -5.97 22.68
C LEU A 259 -18.37 -6.59 21.73
N THR A 260 -17.95 -7.35 20.73
CA THR A 260 -18.85 -7.87 19.69
C THR A 260 -19.36 -9.28 19.96
N GLN A 261 -18.67 -10.07 20.78
CA GLN A 261 -19.06 -11.46 21.08
C GLN A 261 -19.63 -11.60 22.49
N GLU A 262 -20.81 -11.00 22.72
CA GLU A 262 -21.50 -10.95 24.02
C GLU A 262 -21.74 -12.31 24.69
N TYR A 263 -21.81 -13.41 23.93
CA TYR A 263 -22.06 -14.75 24.50
C TYR A 263 -20.91 -15.74 24.31
N ASN A 264 -19.86 -15.34 23.58
CA ASN A 264 -18.74 -16.23 23.27
C ASN A 264 -17.41 -15.57 23.65
N GLY A 265 -17.06 -15.70 24.93
CA GLY A 265 -15.79 -15.18 25.45
C GLY A 265 -14.54 -15.92 24.94
N LEU A 266 -14.68 -17.00 24.14
CA LEU A 266 -13.53 -17.79 23.71
C LEU A 266 -12.62 -17.02 22.75
N VAL A 267 -13.17 -16.25 21.81
CA VAL A 267 -12.36 -15.51 20.83
C VAL A 267 -11.60 -14.37 21.50
N ALA A 268 -12.29 -13.56 22.31
CA ALA A 268 -11.65 -12.51 23.11
C ALA A 268 -10.60 -13.08 24.08
N GLY A 269 -10.89 -14.24 24.69
CA GLY A 269 -9.95 -14.98 25.54
C GLY A 269 -8.71 -15.47 24.77
N ALA A 270 -8.89 -16.04 23.58
CA ALA A 270 -7.80 -16.54 22.76
C ALA A 270 -6.88 -15.41 22.28
N PHE A 271 -7.44 -14.29 21.81
CA PHE A 271 -6.65 -13.14 21.35
C PHE A 271 -5.90 -12.47 22.49
N SER A 272 -6.54 -12.32 23.66
CA SER A 272 -5.88 -11.76 24.83
C SER A 272 -4.78 -12.67 25.38
N LEU A 273 -4.97 -13.99 25.40
CA LEU A 273 -3.90 -14.95 25.75
C LEU A 273 -2.74 -14.90 24.76
N ALA A 274 -3.03 -14.81 23.46
CA ALA A 274 -1.99 -14.65 22.44
C ALA A 274 -1.21 -13.34 22.65
N ALA A 275 -1.89 -12.22 22.95
CA ALA A 275 -1.24 -10.95 23.25
C ALA A 275 -0.37 -11.02 24.51
N ILE A 276 -0.81 -11.72 25.55
CA ILE A 276 0.00 -11.97 26.76
C ILE A 276 1.25 -12.77 26.41
N ALA A 277 1.10 -13.89 25.68
CA ALA A 277 2.23 -14.73 25.29
C ALA A 277 3.25 -13.97 24.43
N VAL A 278 2.78 -13.21 23.44
CA VAL A 278 3.63 -12.37 22.59
C VAL A 278 4.29 -11.24 23.39
N GLY A 279 3.56 -10.62 24.33
CA GLY A 279 4.09 -9.59 25.22
C GLY A 279 5.22 -10.09 26.12
N LEU A 280 5.10 -11.30 26.65
CA LEU A 280 6.14 -11.96 27.44
C LEU A 280 7.33 -12.36 26.57
N ALA A 281 7.08 -12.95 25.39
CA ALA A 281 8.15 -13.41 24.48
C ALA A 281 8.98 -12.25 23.91
N LEU A 282 8.33 -11.13 23.56
CA LEU A 282 8.98 -9.97 22.98
C LEU A 282 9.39 -8.91 24.02
N GLN A 283 9.05 -9.10 25.29
CA GLN A 283 9.27 -8.13 26.38
C GLN A 283 8.69 -6.73 26.05
N VAL A 284 7.44 -6.71 25.55
CA VAL A 284 6.72 -5.49 25.17
C VAL A 284 5.53 -5.30 26.11
N ARG A 285 5.59 -4.22 26.92
CA ARG A 285 4.55 -3.96 27.93
C ARG A 285 3.17 -3.73 27.35
N ALA A 286 3.08 -3.05 26.21
CA ALA A 286 1.81 -2.71 25.59
C ALA A 286 0.95 -3.96 25.33
N PHE A 287 1.57 -5.04 24.84
CA PHE A 287 0.88 -6.31 24.57
C PHE A 287 0.45 -7.00 25.86
N LEU A 288 1.35 -7.04 26.85
CA LEU A 288 1.09 -7.66 28.14
C LEU A 288 -0.05 -6.96 28.88
N PHE A 289 -0.01 -5.63 29.00
CA PHE A 289 -1.00 -4.87 29.76
C PHE A 289 -2.38 -4.88 29.10
N VAL A 290 -2.44 -4.62 27.79
CA VAL A 290 -3.73 -4.65 27.08
C VAL A 290 -4.30 -6.06 27.04
N GLY A 291 -3.47 -7.07 26.75
CA GLY A 291 -3.88 -8.47 26.78
C GLY A 291 -4.40 -8.89 28.15
N THR A 292 -3.69 -8.58 29.23
CA THR A 292 -4.13 -8.89 30.60
C THR A 292 -5.42 -8.17 30.96
N GLY A 293 -5.54 -6.87 30.63
CA GLY A 293 -6.74 -6.09 30.93
C GLY A 293 -7.97 -6.63 30.21
N VAL A 294 -7.85 -6.97 28.93
CA VAL A 294 -8.94 -7.58 28.15
C VAL A 294 -9.25 -8.98 28.68
N PHE A 295 -8.25 -9.79 29.00
CA PHE A 295 -8.45 -11.14 29.53
C PHE A 295 -9.22 -11.11 30.86
N VAL A 296 -8.81 -10.26 31.80
CA VAL A 296 -9.48 -10.11 33.10
C VAL A 296 -10.92 -9.60 32.91
N THR A 297 -11.12 -8.61 32.03
CA THR A 297 -12.46 -8.11 31.72
C THR A 297 -13.34 -9.19 31.12
N ASN A 298 -12.80 -9.98 30.18
CA ASN A 298 -13.51 -11.10 29.56
C ASN A 298 -13.89 -12.17 30.59
N VAL A 299 -12.95 -12.60 31.43
CA VAL A 299 -13.21 -13.59 32.49
C VAL A 299 -14.27 -13.07 33.45
N PHE A 300 -14.16 -11.81 33.89
CA PHE A 300 -15.16 -11.20 34.76
C PHE A 300 -16.54 -11.17 34.10
N TYR A 301 -16.63 -10.72 32.84
CA TYR A 301 -17.87 -10.67 32.10
C TYR A 301 -18.50 -12.06 31.93
N GLN A 302 -17.71 -13.07 31.56
CA GLN A 302 -18.19 -14.45 31.44
C GLN A 302 -18.63 -15.03 32.79
N LEU A 303 -17.94 -14.71 33.89
CA LEU A 303 -18.37 -15.09 35.24
C LEU A 303 -19.71 -14.44 35.60
N VAL A 304 -19.91 -13.17 35.24
CA VAL A 304 -21.18 -12.45 35.47
C VAL A 304 -22.31 -13.14 34.71
N VAL A 305 -22.14 -13.40 33.42
CA VAL A 305 -23.13 -14.14 32.60
C VAL A 305 -23.46 -15.50 33.24
N LEU A 306 -22.43 -16.26 33.60
CA LEU A 306 -22.59 -17.58 34.22
C LEU A 306 -23.34 -17.53 35.57
N ILE A 307 -23.09 -16.50 36.37
CA ILE A 307 -23.78 -16.27 37.65
C ILE A 307 -25.26 -15.96 37.45
N PHE A 308 -25.61 -15.22 36.40
CA PHE A 308 -27.00 -14.83 36.12
C PHE A 308 -27.78 -15.96 35.44
N ASP A 309 -27.15 -16.75 34.58
CA ASP A 309 -27.81 -17.83 33.84
C ASP A 309 -27.95 -19.12 34.65
N TYR A 310 -27.07 -19.36 35.64
CA TYR A 310 -27.04 -20.61 36.41
C TYR A 310 -27.06 -20.37 37.93
N PRO A 311 -28.24 -20.44 38.58
CA PRO A 311 -28.41 -20.17 40.01
C PRO A 311 -27.54 -21.03 40.95
N LEU A 312 -27.26 -22.29 40.59
CA LEU A 312 -26.42 -23.19 41.39
C LEU A 312 -24.94 -22.79 41.32
N ILE A 313 -24.48 -22.37 40.14
CA ILE A 313 -23.10 -21.93 39.92
C ILE A 313 -22.83 -20.61 40.65
N LYS A 314 -23.81 -19.71 40.75
CA LYS A 314 -23.73 -18.48 41.54
C LYS A 314 -23.30 -18.71 43.00
N TRP A 315 -23.91 -19.68 43.67
CA TRP A 315 -23.55 -20.01 45.05
C TRP A 315 -22.17 -20.66 45.17
N ALA A 316 -21.84 -21.58 44.25
CA ALA A 316 -20.53 -22.22 44.22
C ALA A 316 -19.39 -21.20 44.01
N ILE A 317 -19.57 -20.28 43.06
CA ILE A 317 -18.60 -19.22 42.76
C ILE A 317 -18.46 -18.24 43.93
N GLY A 318 -19.58 -17.81 44.52
CA GLY A 318 -19.56 -16.92 45.69
C GLY A 318 -18.79 -17.49 46.87
N LEU A 319 -19.02 -18.78 47.20
CA LEU A 319 -18.27 -19.48 48.24
C LEU A 319 -16.78 -19.62 47.89
N ALA A 320 -16.47 -19.99 46.64
CA ALA A 320 -15.09 -20.14 46.18
C ALA A 320 -14.31 -18.82 46.28
N PHE A 321 -14.87 -17.69 45.80
CA PHE A 321 -14.26 -16.38 45.94
C PHE A 321 -14.10 -15.96 47.40
N GLY A 322 -15.08 -16.23 48.26
CA GLY A 322 -14.97 -15.97 49.70
C GLY A 322 -13.78 -16.69 50.34
N VAL A 323 -13.62 -17.99 50.07
CA VAL A 323 -12.48 -18.78 50.55
C VAL A 323 -11.16 -18.26 50.00
N VAL A 324 -11.12 -17.95 48.70
CA VAL A 324 -9.92 -17.40 48.03
C VAL A 324 -9.54 -16.05 48.64
N PHE A 325 -10.48 -15.14 48.91
CA PHE A 325 -10.17 -13.83 49.52
C PHE A 325 -9.64 -13.95 50.94
N ILE A 326 -10.23 -14.83 51.76
CA ILE A 326 -9.73 -15.12 53.11
C ILE A 326 -8.30 -15.67 53.01
N TRP A 327 -8.05 -16.60 52.08
CA TRP A 327 -6.74 -17.18 51.86
C TRP A 327 -5.71 -16.15 51.36
N ILE A 328 -6.08 -15.28 50.42
CA ILE A 328 -5.24 -14.18 49.93
C ILE A 328 -4.90 -13.25 51.10
N ALA A 329 -5.87 -12.81 51.90
CA ALA A 329 -5.63 -11.92 53.04
C ALA A 329 -4.68 -12.55 54.06
N ALA A 330 -4.90 -13.82 54.43
CA ALA A 330 -4.03 -14.56 55.33
C ALA A 330 -2.60 -14.74 54.77
N THR A 331 -2.47 -14.95 53.46
CA THR A 331 -1.17 -15.11 52.79
C THR A 331 -0.42 -13.78 52.68
N PHE A 332 -1.11 -12.68 52.40
CA PHE A 332 -0.52 -11.34 52.38
C PHE A 332 -0.01 -10.94 53.77
N GLU A 333 -0.75 -11.24 54.83
CA GLU A 333 -0.33 -10.94 56.21
C GLU A 333 0.93 -11.73 56.60
N THR A 334 0.97 -13.02 56.25
CA THR A 334 2.08 -13.91 56.63
C THR A 334 3.33 -13.76 55.75
N ARG A 335 3.23 -13.22 54.53
CA ARG A 335 4.33 -13.13 53.56
C ARG A 335 4.56 -11.75 52.96
N ARG A 336 4.09 -10.70 53.64
CA ARG A 336 4.11 -9.31 53.17
C ARG A 336 5.44 -8.89 52.53
N ASP A 337 6.54 -9.08 53.23
CA ASP A 337 7.86 -8.60 52.77
C ASP A 337 8.35 -9.37 51.53
N ARG A 338 8.08 -10.67 51.44
CA ARG A 338 8.43 -11.48 50.26
C ARG A 338 7.60 -11.06 49.05
N ILE A 339 6.31 -10.79 49.24
CA ILE A 339 5.43 -10.31 48.16
C ILE A 339 5.86 -8.91 47.73
N ALA A 340 6.19 -8.02 48.67
CA ALA A 340 6.67 -6.68 48.36
C ALA A 340 7.96 -6.71 47.52
N ALA A 341 8.94 -7.53 47.91
CA ALA A 341 10.18 -7.70 47.16
C ALA A 341 9.93 -8.29 45.76
N PHE A 342 9.05 -9.28 45.64
CA PHE A 342 8.67 -9.87 44.35
C PHE A 342 8.00 -8.84 43.43
N VAL A 343 7.03 -8.07 43.95
CA VAL A 343 6.35 -7.01 43.18
C VAL A 343 7.36 -5.94 42.76
N GLN A 344 8.25 -5.50 43.64
CA GLN A 344 9.29 -4.52 43.30
C GLN A 344 10.21 -5.04 42.19
N HIS A 345 10.65 -6.29 42.25
CA HIS A 345 11.47 -6.90 41.21
C HIS A 345 10.79 -6.84 39.83
N TRP A 346 9.51 -7.24 39.75
CA TRP A 346 8.76 -7.20 38.49
C TRP A 346 8.43 -5.77 38.04
N VAL A 347 8.17 -4.83 38.95
CA VAL A 347 7.97 -3.42 38.59
C VAL A 347 9.21 -2.86 37.92
N VAL A 348 10.40 -3.11 38.48
CA VAL A 348 11.67 -2.66 37.89
C VAL A 348 11.92 -3.35 36.54
N GLN A 349 11.67 -4.65 36.45
CA GLN A 349 11.85 -5.40 35.21
C GLN A 349 10.90 -4.90 34.11
N LEU A 350 9.61 -4.72 34.40
CA LEU A 350 8.64 -4.15 33.47
C LEU A 350 9.01 -2.71 33.10
N GLN A 351 9.57 -1.91 34.02
CA GLN A 351 10.04 -0.56 33.70
C GLN A 351 11.13 -0.56 32.60
N SER A 352 11.98 -1.58 32.59
CA SER A 352 13.03 -1.76 31.57
C SER A 352 12.52 -2.24 30.21
N TRP A 353 11.33 -2.85 30.16
CA TRP A 353 10.71 -3.34 28.93
C TRP A 353 10.23 -2.21 28.04
N ASP A 354 10.05 -2.54 26.75
CA ASP A 354 9.78 -1.55 25.71
C ASP A 354 8.34 -1.04 25.69
#